data_AF-A0A2V7CM38-F1
#
_entry.id   AF-A0A2V7CM38-F1
#
_cell.length_a   1.000
_cell.length_b   1.000
_cell.length_c   1.000
_cell.angle_alpha   90.00
_cell.angle_beta   90.00
_cell.angle_gamma   90.00
#
_symmetry.space_group_name_H-M   'P 1'
#
loop_
_entity.id
_entity.type
_entity.pdbx_description
1 polymer ?
#
loop_
_entity_poly.entity_id
_entity_poly.type
_entity_poly.pdbx_seq_one_letter_code
_entity_poly.pdbx_strand_id
1 'polypeptide(L)'
;MAAPPTLFALVALRARITFMIARDRGAQPCLRPPASALFPPRRWSEPLTWALYEMGNRRRAADYLLAIQDLQRVSRQVARFFVEYDVWLSPTLAEPPLPLGSFDSTDDNPMQGIFRAAQFVPFTPIFNATGQPAMSVPLHWNRDNVPIGVQFAGRFGDEATLFRLAAQLEQARPWADRWPAL
;
A
#
# COMPACT_ATOMS: atom_id res chain seq x y z
N MET A 1 5.17 17.78 27.49
CA MET A 1 5.58 16.51 26.87
C MET A 1 4.45 16.09 25.94
N ALA A 2 4.53 16.50 24.67
CA ALA A 2 3.43 16.41 23.71
C ALA A 2 3.53 15.10 22.92
N ALA A 3 2.44 14.34 22.86
CA ALA A 3 2.31 13.18 21.97
C ALA A 3 2.31 13.65 20.51
N PRO A 4 2.98 12.96 19.58
CA PRO A 4 2.95 13.35 18.17
C PRO A 4 1.57 13.03 17.56
N PRO A 5 1.08 13.86 16.63
CA PRO A 5 -0.22 13.66 16.01
C PRO A 5 -0.19 12.43 15.10
N THR A 6 -1.02 11.44 15.45
CA THR A 6 -1.72 10.52 14.55
C THR A 6 -0.91 9.95 13.39
N LEU A 7 -0.21 8.87 13.73
CA LEU A 7 0.14 7.74 12.89
C LEU A 7 -0.98 7.43 11.87
N PHE A 8 -0.63 7.54 10.58
CA PHE A 8 -1.31 6.98 9.40
C PHE A 8 -2.73 6.45 9.64
N ALA A 9 -3.73 7.29 9.37
CA ALA A 9 -5.08 6.81 9.14
C ALA A 9 -5.02 5.86 7.94
N LEU A 10 -5.11 4.57 8.24
CA LEU A 10 -5.27 3.52 7.27
C LEU A 10 -6.56 3.81 6.48
N VAL A 11 -6.42 4.44 5.32
CA VAL A 11 -7.53 4.74 4.42
C VAL A 11 -8.01 3.39 3.89
N ALA A 12 -9.06 2.85 4.52
CA ALA A 12 -9.84 1.77 3.96
C ALA A 12 -10.47 2.26 2.65
N LEU A 13 -9.73 2.05 1.56
CA LEU A 13 -10.12 2.41 0.22
C LEU A 13 -11.31 1.54 -0.17
N ARG A 14 -12.49 2.13 -0.32
CA ARG A 14 -13.61 1.45 -0.97
C ARG A 14 -13.39 1.49 -2.49
N ALA A 15 -12.40 0.75 -2.98
CA ALA A 15 -12.22 0.53 -4.41
C ALA A 15 -13.31 -0.44 -4.89
N ARG A 16 -14.38 0.10 -5.49
CA ARG A 16 -15.23 -0.68 -6.39
C ARG A 16 -14.47 -0.87 -7.70
N ILE A 17 -13.66 -1.93 -7.78
CA ILE A 17 -13.28 -2.48 -9.08
C ILE A 17 -14.25 -3.65 -9.34
N THR A 18 -15.40 -3.32 -9.94
CA THR A 18 -16.25 -4.31 -10.61
C THR A 18 -16.02 -4.13 -12.10
N PHE A 19 -15.06 -4.87 -12.66
CA PHE A 19 -15.05 -5.13 -14.09
C PHE A 19 -16.14 -6.17 -14.36
N MET A 20 -17.26 -5.72 -14.92
CA MET A 20 -18.22 -6.63 -15.54
C MET A 20 -18.69 -5.95 -16.83
N ILE A 21 -18.11 -6.38 -17.95
CA ILE A 21 -18.64 -6.10 -19.28
C ILE A 21 -19.97 -6.84 -19.37
N ALA A 22 -21.08 -6.14 -19.15
CA ALA A 22 -22.41 -6.66 -19.38
C ALA A 22 -23.06 -5.85 -20.52
N ARG A 23 -23.42 -6.57 -21.59
CA ARG A 23 -24.23 -6.06 -22.70
C ARG A 23 -25.55 -5.51 -22.16
N ASP A 24 -25.86 -4.29 -22.57
CA ASP A 24 -27.15 -3.65 -22.35
C ASP A 24 -28.29 -4.49 -22.96
N ARG A 25 -29.20 -4.96 -22.10
CA ARG A 25 -30.53 -5.42 -22.49
C ARG A 25 -31.52 -5.01 -21.41
N GLY A 26 -32.28 -3.96 -21.71
CA GLY A 26 -33.65 -3.81 -21.25
C GLY A 26 -33.81 -3.28 -19.83
N ALA A 27 -34.41 -2.09 -19.75
CA ALA A 27 -34.79 -1.40 -18.53
C ALA A 27 -35.64 -2.27 -17.57
N GLN A 28 -35.04 -2.69 -16.47
CA GLN A 28 -35.70 -2.84 -15.19
C GLN A 28 -35.01 -1.87 -14.23
N PRO A 29 -35.73 -1.14 -13.34
CA PRO A 29 -35.09 -0.41 -12.27
C PRO A 29 -34.48 -1.45 -11.33
N CYS A 30 -33.23 -1.81 -11.59
CA CYS A 30 -32.43 -2.65 -10.71
C CYS A 30 -32.25 -1.87 -9.41
N LEU A 31 -33.18 -2.04 -8.47
CA LEU A 31 -32.94 -1.73 -7.06
C LEU A 31 -31.69 -2.50 -6.69
N ARG A 32 -30.56 -1.80 -6.68
CA ARG A 32 -29.27 -2.36 -6.31
C ARG A 32 -29.48 -2.99 -4.93
N PRO A 33 -29.18 -4.28 -4.73
CA PRO A 33 -29.34 -4.89 -3.43
C PRO A 33 -28.59 -4.03 -2.39
N PRO A 34 -29.12 -3.90 -1.17
CA PRO A 34 -28.43 -3.16 -0.13
C PRO A 34 -27.01 -3.71 0.01
N ALA A 35 -26.03 -2.83 0.26
CA ALA A 35 -24.62 -3.23 0.26
C ALA A 35 -24.31 -4.41 1.20
N SER A 36 -25.14 -4.60 2.23
CA SER A 36 -25.11 -5.73 3.16
C SER A 36 -25.41 -7.10 2.54
N ALA A 37 -26.17 -7.16 1.44
CA ALA A 37 -26.53 -8.40 0.76
C ALA A 37 -25.44 -8.90 -0.21
N LEU A 38 -24.36 -8.11 -0.40
CA LEU A 38 -23.26 -8.42 -1.33
C LEU A 38 -21.97 -8.85 -0.62
N PHE A 39 -21.87 -8.73 0.71
CA PHE A 39 -20.67 -9.10 1.46
C PHE A 39 -20.84 -10.51 2.07
N PRO A 40 -19.83 -11.39 1.99
CA PRO A 40 -19.92 -12.74 2.53
C PRO A 40 -20.20 -12.72 4.04
N PRO A 41 -20.93 -13.70 4.61
CA PRO A 41 -21.17 -13.78 6.04
C PRO A 41 -19.87 -13.82 6.87
N ARG A 42 -19.91 -13.34 8.13
CA ARG A 42 -18.74 -13.32 9.06
C ARG A 42 -17.99 -14.65 9.09
N ARG A 43 -18.70 -15.78 9.19
CA ARG A 43 -18.12 -17.13 9.25
C ARG A 43 -17.25 -17.51 8.04
N TRP A 44 -17.38 -16.81 6.91
CA TRP A 44 -16.64 -17.05 5.68
C TRP A 44 -15.62 -15.94 5.39
N SER A 45 -15.47 -14.99 6.33
CA SER A 45 -14.58 -13.84 6.19
C SER A 45 -13.45 -13.94 7.20
N GLU A 46 -12.23 -13.63 6.77
CA GLU A 46 -11.12 -13.44 7.69
C GLU A 46 -11.43 -12.32 8.70
N PRO A 47 -10.91 -12.39 9.94
CA PRO A 47 -11.25 -11.44 11.00
C PRO A 47 -10.98 -9.97 10.62
N LEU A 48 -9.81 -9.69 10.01
CA LEU A 48 -9.44 -8.36 9.53
C LEU A 48 -10.39 -7.86 8.44
N THR A 49 -10.66 -8.70 7.45
CA THR A 49 -11.52 -8.35 6.31
C THR A 49 -12.93 -7.97 6.76
N TRP A 50 -13.50 -8.71 7.72
CA TRP A 50 -14.79 -8.36 8.30
C TRP A 50 -14.72 -7.09 9.16
N ALA A 51 -13.68 -6.91 9.97
CA ALA A 51 -13.52 -5.70 10.78
C ALA A 51 -13.45 -4.44 9.91
N LEU A 52 -12.72 -4.49 8.80
CA LEU A 52 -12.65 -3.41 7.82
C LEU A 52 -14.01 -3.13 7.15
N TYR A 53 -14.79 -4.18 6.87
CA TYR A 53 -16.17 -4.03 6.37
C TYR A 53 -17.07 -3.31 7.37
N GLU A 54 -17.08 -3.73 8.63
CA GLU A 54 -17.86 -3.07 9.68
C GLU A 54 -17.41 -1.62 9.90
N MET A 55 -16.11 -1.37 9.91
CA MET A 55 -15.55 -0.02 9.96
C MET A 55 -16.03 0.83 8.79
N GLY A 56 -16.00 0.28 7.57
CA GLY A 56 -16.47 0.95 6.36
C GLY A 56 -17.94 1.33 6.42
N ASN A 57 -18.79 0.46 6.96
CA ASN A 57 -20.23 0.73 7.13
C ASN A 57 -20.53 1.86 8.11
N ARG A 58 -19.60 2.16 9.04
CA ARG A 58 -19.73 3.27 10.00
C ARG A 58 -19.20 4.60 9.45
N ARG A 59 -18.55 4.61 8.28
CA ARG A 59 -18.02 5.84 7.66
C ARG A 59 -19.10 6.59 6.90
N ARG A 60 -19.17 7.91 7.10
CA ARG A 60 -20.06 8.78 6.33
C ARG A 60 -19.41 9.16 5.01
N ALA A 61 -20.22 9.54 4.03
CA ALA A 61 -19.71 10.04 2.75
C ALA A 61 -18.82 11.28 2.93
N ALA A 62 -19.15 12.17 3.88
CA ALA A 62 -18.32 13.33 4.20
C ALA A 62 -16.92 12.94 4.70
N ASP A 63 -16.80 11.89 5.51
CA ASP A 63 -15.50 11.41 6.02
C ASP A 63 -14.62 10.91 4.86
N TYR A 64 -15.22 10.27 3.85
CA TYR A 64 -14.51 9.86 2.63
C TYR A 64 -14.01 11.06 1.82
N LEU A 65 -14.84 12.10 1.63
CA LEU A 65 -14.43 13.31 0.90
C LEU A 65 -13.28 14.04 1.62
N LEU A 66 -13.32 14.11 2.95
CA LEU A 66 -12.22 14.65 3.74
C LEU A 66 -10.94 13.83 3.57
N ALA A 67 -11.04 12.49 3.57
CA ALA A 67 -9.89 11.63 3.31
C ALA A 67 -9.28 11.86 1.92
N ILE A 68 -10.09 12.07 0.88
CA ILE A 68 -9.60 12.43 -0.46
C ILE A 68 -8.88 13.79 -0.43
N GLN A 69 -9.41 14.78 0.28
CA GLN A 69 -8.75 16.08 0.43
C GLN A 69 -7.40 15.95 1.14
N ASP A 70 -7.31 15.08 2.14
CA ASP A 70 -6.05 14.80 2.85
C ASP A 70 -5.03 14.14 1.93
N LEU A 71 -5.43 13.13 1.14
CA LEU A 71 -4.56 12.50 0.13
C LEU A 71 -4.03 13.55 -0.85
N GLN A 72 -4.90 14.41 -1.40
CA GLN A 72 -4.48 15.49 -2.29
C GLN A 72 -3.52 16.48 -1.63
N ARG A 73 -3.69 16.77 -0.32
CA ARG A 73 -2.76 17.63 0.43
C ARG A 73 -1.38 16.98 0.50
N VAL A 74 -1.32 15.70 0.83
CA VAL A 74 -0.06 14.94 0.90
C VAL A 74 0.59 14.84 -0.48
N SER A 75 -0.18 14.58 -1.55
CA SER A 75 0.36 14.56 -2.92
C SER A 75 1.04 15.87 -3.30
N ARG A 76 0.48 17.03 -2.92
CA ARG A 76 1.12 18.32 -3.16
C ARG A 76 2.38 18.53 -2.33
N GLN A 77 2.44 18.01 -1.10
CA GLN A 77 3.65 18.08 -0.28
C GLN A 77 4.77 17.24 -0.88
N VAL A 78 4.48 16.02 -1.32
CA VAL A 78 5.46 15.15 -1.99
C VAL A 78 5.88 15.76 -3.34
N ALA A 79 4.94 16.31 -4.13
CA ALA A 79 5.29 16.99 -5.37
C ALA A 79 6.25 18.17 -5.15
N ARG A 80 6.10 18.93 -4.04
CA ARG A 80 7.03 20.01 -3.68
C ARG A 80 8.42 19.50 -3.33
N PHE A 81 8.54 18.37 -2.63
CA PHE A 81 9.84 17.74 -2.36
C PHE A 81 10.61 17.48 -3.68
N PHE A 82 9.91 16.96 -4.68
CA PHE A 82 10.49 16.66 -5.99
C PHE A 82 10.77 17.90 -6.87
N VAL A 83 10.44 19.12 -6.43
CA VAL A 83 10.93 20.34 -7.07
C VAL A 83 12.42 20.52 -6.80
N GLU A 84 12.88 20.19 -5.60
CA GLU A 84 14.27 20.35 -5.17
C GLU A 84 15.12 19.09 -5.40
N TYR A 85 14.52 17.91 -5.24
CA TYR A 85 15.23 16.63 -5.31
C TYR A 85 14.74 15.79 -6.49
N ASP A 86 15.67 15.09 -7.16
CA ASP A 86 15.33 14.19 -8.27
C ASP A 86 14.81 12.83 -7.79
N VAL A 87 15.33 12.36 -6.64
CA VAL A 87 15.11 11.01 -6.13
C VAL A 87 14.94 11.03 -4.61
N TRP A 88 13.95 10.29 -4.11
CA TRP A 88 13.84 9.89 -2.71
C TRP A 88 14.43 8.49 -2.54
N LEU A 89 15.38 8.31 -1.62
CA LEU A 89 15.99 7.00 -1.31
C LEU A 89 15.61 6.50 0.09
N SER A 90 15.26 5.23 0.22
CA SER A 90 14.92 4.56 1.48
C SER A 90 15.19 3.05 1.41
N PRO A 91 15.35 2.34 2.52
CA PRO A 91 15.06 0.90 2.54
C PRO A 91 13.64 0.63 2.04
N THR A 92 13.39 -0.50 1.38
CA THR A 92 12.04 -0.86 0.94
C THR A 92 11.15 -1.25 2.12
N LEU A 93 11.71 -2.01 3.06
CA LEU A 93 11.05 -2.53 4.26
C LEU A 93 11.80 -2.07 5.51
N ALA A 94 11.12 -1.97 6.65
CA ALA A 94 11.75 -1.56 7.91
C ALA A 94 12.55 -2.69 8.59
N GLU A 95 12.23 -3.94 8.26
CA GLU A 95 12.83 -5.14 8.83
C GLU A 95 13.04 -6.18 7.72
N PRO A 96 13.94 -7.16 7.90
CA PRO A 96 14.01 -8.32 7.03
C PRO A 96 12.69 -9.12 6.98
N PRO A 97 12.46 -9.94 5.95
CA PRO A 97 11.30 -10.84 5.84
C PRO A 97 10.95 -11.55 7.16
N LEU A 98 9.68 -11.43 7.54
CA LEU A 98 9.17 -11.99 8.79
C LEU A 98 8.72 -13.45 8.62
N PRO A 99 8.72 -14.25 9.70
CA PRO A 99 8.13 -15.59 9.68
C PRO A 99 6.66 -15.59 9.25
N LEU A 100 6.20 -16.71 8.70
CA LEU A 100 4.78 -16.92 8.40
C LEU A 100 3.93 -16.76 9.66
N GLY A 101 2.72 -16.21 9.49
CA GLY A 101 1.81 -15.91 10.58
C GLY A 101 2.06 -14.57 11.29
N SER A 102 3.15 -13.87 10.99
CA SER A 102 3.47 -12.58 11.63
C SER A 102 2.43 -11.47 11.41
N PHE A 103 1.58 -11.60 10.39
CA PHE A 103 0.50 -10.65 10.09
C PHE A 103 -0.90 -11.23 10.36
N ASP A 104 -0.98 -12.39 11.00
CA ASP A 104 -2.28 -13.02 11.25
C ASP A 104 -3.13 -12.14 12.13
N SER A 105 -4.42 -12.10 11.83
CA SER A 105 -5.42 -11.37 12.60
C SER A 105 -6.42 -12.36 13.18
N THR A 106 -6.72 -12.20 14.46
CA THR A 106 -7.60 -13.10 15.21
C THR A 106 -8.97 -12.46 15.44
N ASP A 107 -9.95 -13.25 15.88
CA ASP A 107 -11.29 -12.72 16.17
C ASP A 107 -11.28 -11.71 17.33
N ASP A 108 -10.43 -11.91 18.35
CA ASP A 108 -10.27 -11.04 19.51
C ASP A 108 -9.46 -9.77 19.21
N ASN A 109 -8.55 -9.84 18.22
CA ASN A 109 -7.75 -8.70 17.80
C ASN A 109 -7.64 -8.61 16.27
N PRO A 110 -8.74 -8.26 15.58
CA PRO A 110 -8.82 -8.35 14.13
C PRO A 110 -7.98 -7.29 13.40
N MET A 111 -7.48 -6.27 14.09
CA MET A 111 -6.68 -5.19 13.48
C MET A 111 -5.17 -5.39 13.63
N GLN A 112 -4.72 -6.39 14.39
CA GLN A 112 -3.28 -6.54 14.69
C GLN A 112 -2.43 -6.75 13.44
N GLY A 113 -2.92 -7.54 12.47
CA GLY A 113 -2.17 -7.86 11.27
C GLY A 113 -1.86 -6.62 10.45
N ILE A 114 -2.85 -5.72 10.33
CA ILE A 114 -2.68 -4.50 9.54
C ILE A 114 -1.79 -3.47 10.23
N PHE A 115 -1.80 -3.39 11.56
CA PHE A 115 -0.85 -2.56 12.30
C PHE A 115 0.57 -3.11 12.23
N ARG A 116 0.74 -4.44 12.34
CA ARG A 116 2.05 -5.07 12.18
C ARG A 116 2.59 -4.90 10.75
N ALA A 117 1.73 -4.99 9.74
CA ALA A 117 2.07 -4.71 8.36
C ALA A 117 2.50 -3.24 8.19
N ALA A 118 1.77 -2.28 8.77
CA ALA A 118 2.15 -0.86 8.69
C ALA A 118 3.53 -0.56 9.31
N GLN A 119 3.90 -1.26 10.38
CA GLN A 119 5.25 -1.19 10.96
C GLN A 119 6.33 -1.81 10.05
N PHE A 120 5.97 -2.84 9.28
CA PHE A 120 6.86 -3.55 8.38
C PHE A 120 7.10 -2.80 7.05
N VAL A 121 6.06 -2.16 6.50
CA VAL A 121 6.10 -1.42 5.21
C VAL A 121 5.89 0.10 5.37
N PRO A 122 6.63 0.82 6.23
CA PRO A 122 6.33 2.23 6.48
C PRO A 122 6.66 3.15 5.28
N PHE A 123 7.54 2.71 4.37
CA PHE A 123 8.11 3.57 3.33
C PHE A 123 7.39 3.51 1.98
N THR A 124 6.57 2.49 1.72
CA THR A 124 5.95 2.27 0.41
C THR A 124 4.55 2.88 0.24
N PRO A 125 3.67 2.96 1.27
CA PRO A 125 2.29 3.42 1.10
C PRO A 125 2.16 4.86 0.63
N ILE A 126 3.14 5.70 0.95
CA ILE A 126 3.13 7.10 0.51
C ILE A 126 3.08 7.20 -1.02
N PHE A 127 3.84 6.38 -1.75
CA PHE A 127 3.88 6.42 -3.21
C PHE A 127 2.60 5.86 -3.85
N ASN A 128 1.91 4.92 -3.19
CA ASN A 128 0.57 4.50 -3.59
C ASN A 128 -0.44 5.65 -3.44
N ALA A 129 -0.32 6.44 -2.37
CA ALA A 129 -1.22 7.56 -2.09
C ALA A 129 -0.98 8.75 -3.03
N THR A 130 0.29 9.03 -3.34
CA THR A 130 0.68 10.26 -4.05
C THR A 130 0.97 10.05 -5.53
N GLY A 131 1.14 8.80 -5.97
CA GLY A 131 1.23 8.41 -7.37
C GLY A 131 2.62 8.53 -8.01
N GLN A 132 3.67 8.86 -7.24
CA GLN A 132 5.03 8.87 -7.77
C GLN A 132 5.46 7.45 -8.15
N PRO A 133 6.21 7.30 -9.25
CA PRO A 133 6.83 6.03 -9.57
C PRO A 133 7.88 5.72 -8.51
N ALA A 134 7.91 4.47 -8.06
CA ALA A 134 8.89 3.94 -7.11
C ALA A 134 9.27 2.51 -7.51
N MET A 135 10.54 2.16 -7.31
CA MET A 135 11.02 0.80 -7.56
C MET A 135 11.99 0.36 -6.46
N SER A 136 12.15 -0.97 -6.32
CA SER A 136 13.04 -1.59 -5.35
C SER A 136 14.04 -2.49 -6.08
N VAL A 137 15.31 -2.41 -5.72
CA VAL A 137 16.39 -3.27 -6.23
C VAL A 137 17.15 -3.94 -5.07
N PRO A 138 17.64 -5.17 -5.22
CA PRO A 138 18.31 -5.91 -4.14
C PRO A 138 19.82 -5.60 -4.12
N LEU A 139 20.23 -4.53 -3.40
CA LEU A 139 21.65 -4.13 -3.32
C LEU A 139 22.42 -4.76 -2.16
N HIS A 140 21.72 -5.42 -1.23
CA HIS A 140 22.33 -5.94 -0.02
C HIS A 140 21.70 -7.27 0.40
N TRP A 141 22.53 -8.16 0.94
CA TRP A 141 22.12 -9.38 1.62
C TRP A 141 22.62 -9.29 3.06
N ASN A 142 21.74 -9.59 4.01
CA ASN A 142 22.14 -9.62 5.42
C ASN A 142 23.00 -10.87 5.72
N ARG A 143 23.40 -11.03 6.99
CA ARG A 143 24.24 -12.16 7.43
C ARG A 143 23.58 -13.53 7.27
N ASP A 144 22.25 -13.57 7.23
CA ASP A 144 21.44 -14.78 7.04
C ASP A 144 21.17 -15.05 5.56
N ASN A 145 21.86 -14.34 4.65
CA ASN A 145 21.72 -14.44 3.21
C ASN A 145 20.29 -14.10 2.71
N VAL A 146 19.61 -13.17 3.39
CA VAL A 146 18.30 -12.66 3.01
C VAL A 146 18.45 -11.31 2.27
N PRO A 147 17.80 -11.11 1.11
CA PRO A 147 17.91 -9.86 0.36
C PRO A 147 17.23 -8.70 1.09
N ILE A 148 17.90 -7.56 1.13
CA ILE A 148 17.39 -6.28 1.64
C ILE A 148 17.18 -5.34 0.45
N GLY A 149 15.93 -4.96 0.24
CA GLY A 149 15.54 -4.04 -0.83
C GLY A 149 15.95 -2.61 -0.55
N VAL A 150 16.47 -1.94 -1.58
CA VAL A 150 16.66 -0.49 -1.61
C VAL A 150 15.61 0.08 -2.54
N GLN A 151 14.74 0.91 -1.99
CA GLN A 151 13.67 1.60 -2.70
C GLN A 151 14.11 3.01 -3.08
N PHE A 152 13.82 3.40 -4.31
CA PHE A 152 13.88 4.79 -4.71
C PHE A 152 12.66 5.21 -5.53
N ALA A 153 12.23 6.44 -5.31
CA ALA A 153 11.07 7.05 -5.96
C ALA A 153 11.47 8.35 -6.66
N GLY A 154 10.80 8.62 -7.78
CA GLY A 154 11.08 9.75 -8.65
C GLY A 154 9.93 10.73 -8.75
N ARG A 155 10.10 11.73 -9.62
CA ARG A 155 9.02 12.67 -9.94
C ARG A 155 7.85 11.93 -10.57
N PHE A 156 6.65 12.51 -10.44
CA PHE A 156 5.45 11.97 -11.09
C PHE A 156 5.67 11.85 -12.60
N GLY A 157 5.53 10.62 -13.15
CA GLY A 157 5.76 10.32 -14.57
C GLY A 157 7.22 10.32 -15.03
N ASP A 158 8.20 10.27 -14.12
CA ASP A 158 9.63 10.19 -14.45
C ASP A 158 10.24 8.80 -14.16
N GLU A 159 9.60 7.75 -14.67
CA GLU A 159 10.10 6.37 -14.60
C GLU A 159 11.47 6.22 -15.30
N ALA A 160 11.74 7.05 -16.31
CA ALA A 160 12.99 7.02 -17.06
C ALA A 160 14.21 7.31 -16.17
N THR A 161 14.11 8.22 -15.21
CA THR A 161 15.15 8.45 -14.20
C THR A 161 15.37 7.22 -13.32
N LEU A 162 14.30 6.53 -12.93
CA LEU A 162 14.40 5.33 -12.10
C LEU A 162 15.11 4.18 -12.84
N PHE A 163 14.73 3.90 -14.09
CA PHE A 163 15.39 2.86 -14.88
C PHE A 163 16.87 3.17 -15.15
N ARG A 164 17.23 4.44 -15.42
CA ARG A 164 18.63 4.85 -15.57
C ARG A 164 19.43 4.64 -14.29
N LEU A 165 18.86 5.00 -13.13
CA LEU A 165 19.51 4.78 -11.84
C LEU A 165 19.65 3.29 -11.53
N ALA A 166 18.60 2.50 -11.77
CA ALA A 166 18.62 1.05 -11.58
C ALA A 166 19.74 0.38 -12.40
N ALA A 167 19.88 0.76 -13.68
CA ALA A 167 20.93 0.23 -14.54
C ALA A 167 22.34 0.55 -14.02
N GLN A 168 22.57 1.77 -13.51
CA GLN A 168 23.85 2.15 -12.90
C GLN A 168 24.11 1.35 -11.63
N LEU A 169 23.09 1.17 -10.79
CA LEU A 169 23.18 0.38 -9.56
C LEU A 169 23.46 -1.09 -9.85
N GLU A 170 22.83 -1.66 -10.89
CA GLU A 170 23.05 -3.03 -11.34
C GLU A 170 24.47 -3.24 -11.85
N GLN A 171 25.01 -2.30 -12.63
CA GLN A 171 26.41 -2.33 -13.06
C GLN A 171 27.38 -2.23 -11.89
N ALA A 172 27.10 -1.37 -10.90
CA ALA A 172 27.97 -1.16 -9.75
C ALA A 172 27.91 -2.31 -8.73
N ARG A 173 26.76 -2.98 -8.60
CA ARG A 173 26.51 -4.09 -7.66
C ARG A 173 25.64 -5.16 -8.34
N PRO A 174 26.19 -6.00 -9.22
CA PRO A 174 25.40 -7.01 -9.93
C PRO A 174 24.67 -7.98 -8.98
N TRP A 175 23.40 -8.25 -9.25
CA TRP A 175 22.57 -9.20 -8.50
C TRP A 175 21.92 -10.29 -9.36
N ALA A 176 22.03 -10.22 -10.70
CA ALA A 176 21.35 -11.13 -11.62
C ALA A 176 21.68 -12.62 -11.39
N ASP A 177 22.89 -12.92 -10.92
CA ASP A 177 23.35 -14.28 -10.65
C ASP A 177 23.05 -14.77 -9.21
N ARG A 178 22.35 -13.96 -8.39
CA ARG A 178 21.96 -14.33 -7.02
C ARG A 178 20.65 -15.10 -7.02
N TRP A 179 20.74 -16.40 -6.75
CA TRP A 179 19.58 -17.29 -6.65
C TRP A 179 19.38 -17.80 -5.22
N PRO A 180 18.13 -17.93 -4.74
CA PRO A 180 17.85 -18.57 -3.46
C PRO A 180 18.12 -20.08 -3.54
N ALA A 181 18.52 -20.67 -2.40
CA ALA A 181 18.43 -22.12 -2.24
C ALA A 181 16.94 -22.47 -2.05
N LEU A 182 16.39 -23.32 -2.92
CA LEU A 182 15.00 -23.78 -2.87
C LEU A 182 14.81 -24.89 -1.83
#